data_AF-A0AAW9N0J4-F1
#
_entry.id   AF-A0AAW9N0J4-F1
#
_cell.length_a   1.000
_cell.length_b   1.000
_cell.length_c   1.000
_cell.angle_alpha   90.00
_cell.angle_beta   90.00
_cell.angle_gamma   90.00
#
_symmetry.space_group_name_H-M   'P 1'
#
loop_
_entity.id
_entity.type
_entity.pdbx_description
1 polymer ?
#
loop_
_entity_poly.entity_id
_entity_poly.type
_entity_poly.pdbx_seq_one_letter_code
_entity_poly.pdbx_strand_id
1 'polypeptide(L)'
;MAKMLEIRDFDLTDIGTKFELDEVLPKFATEERKDSDGETIMDKDGRPRKFQTDEIIGYKYNVTILEGKYRKKSTQISIDGMDKVISNEEIMKLDSVKCRFANLAVTMAQKVIYYKADRIELFENK
;
A
#
# COMPACT_ATOMS: atom_id res chain seq x y z
N MET A 1 32.02 12.46 12.08
CA MET A 1 30.72 13.09 11.75
C MET A 1 29.88 12.02 11.07
N ALA A 2 28.72 11.67 11.65
CA ALA A 2 27.85 10.66 11.05
C ALA A 2 27.06 11.29 9.90
N LYS A 3 27.15 10.68 8.71
CA LYS A 3 26.43 11.10 7.51
C LYS A 3 24.93 10.89 7.75
N MET A 4 24.12 11.91 7.47
CA MET A 4 22.67 11.83 7.60
C MET A 4 22.14 10.83 6.55
N LEU A 5 21.42 9.80 6.98
CA LEU A 5 20.83 8.79 6.10
C LEU A 5 19.78 9.48 5.20
N GLU A 6 20.00 9.50 3.90
CA GLU A 6 19.00 9.95 2.93
C GLU A 6 18.06 8.80 2.58
N ILE A 7 16.84 9.09 2.12
CA ILE A 7 15.89 8.07 1.62
C ILE A 7 16.54 7.14 0.56
N ARG A 8 17.57 7.64 -0.15
CA ARG A 8 18.40 6.88 -1.09
C ARG A 8 19.26 5.77 -0.46
N ASP A 9 19.58 5.87 0.82
CA ASP A 9 20.33 4.83 1.55
C ASP A 9 19.44 3.64 1.91
N PHE A 10 18.12 3.81 1.83
CA PHE A 10 17.16 2.72 1.92
C PHE A 10 16.85 2.23 0.51
N ASP A 11 17.54 1.16 0.08
CA ASP A 11 17.14 0.43 -1.11
C ASP A 11 15.85 -0.37 -0.80
N LEU A 12 14.74 0.35 -0.92
CA LEU A 12 13.37 -0.08 -0.72
C LEU A 12 12.87 -0.95 -1.88
N THR A 13 13.68 -1.21 -2.90
CA THR A 13 13.33 -2.18 -3.95
C THR A 13 13.46 -3.63 -3.47
N ASP A 14 14.23 -3.84 -2.39
CA ASP A 14 14.53 -5.17 -1.85
C ASP A 14 13.95 -5.37 -0.43
N ILE A 15 12.61 -5.30 -0.32
CA ILE A 15 11.88 -5.62 0.92
C ILE A 15 11.59 -7.12 1.09
N GLY A 16 12.20 -7.99 0.28
CA GLY A 16 11.99 -9.44 0.29
C GLY A 16 10.68 -9.86 -0.38
N THR A 17 10.35 -11.15 -0.28
CA THR A 17 9.18 -11.74 -0.96
C THR A 17 8.15 -12.35 0.00
N LYS A 18 8.48 -12.47 1.28
CA LYS A 18 7.58 -13.02 2.31
C LYS A 18 7.20 -11.97 3.32
N PHE A 19 5.90 -11.95 3.60
CA PHE A 19 5.28 -10.99 4.49
C PHE A 19 4.29 -11.71 5.40
N GLU A 20 3.98 -11.06 6.51
CA GLU A 20 2.88 -11.39 7.40
C GLU A 20 1.81 -10.32 7.26
N LEU A 21 0.56 -10.75 7.09
CA LEU A 21 -0.58 -9.87 6.84
C LEU A 21 -1.17 -9.39 8.16
N ASP A 22 -1.15 -8.08 8.39
CA ASP A 22 -1.63 -7.47 9.61
C ASP A 22 -3.07 -6.95 9.46
N GLU A 23 -3.37 -6.27 8.34
CA GLU A 23 -4.66 -5.65 8.09
C GLU A 23 -4.92 -5.42 6.60
N VAL A 24 -6.19 -5.45 6.20
CA VAL A 24 -6.69 -5.06 4.87
C VAL A 24 -7.61 -3.85 4.98
N LEU A 25 -7.30 -2.80 4.23
CA LEU A 25 -8.07 -1.58 4.13
C LEU A 25 -8.61 -1.38 2.70
N PRO A 26 -9.85 -0.92 2.51
CA PRO A 26 -10.34 -0.55 1.18
C PRO A 26 -9.55 0.63 0.60
N LYS A 27 -9.28 0.57 -0.70
CA LYS A 27 -8.76 1.69 -1.48
C LYS A 27 -9.91 2.30 -2.26
N PHE A 28 -10.20 3.57 -1.99
CA PHE A 28 -11.30 4.28 -2.62
C PHE A 28 -10.85 5.06 -3.85
N ALA A 29 -11.75 5.20 -4.82
CA ALA A 29 -11.55 6.06 -5.98
C ALA A 29 -11.47 7.51 -5.53
N THR A 30 -10.77 8.32 -6.33
CA THR A 30 -10.68 9.75 -6.08
C THR A 30 -11.08 10.52 -7.32
N GLU A 31 -11.83 11.59 -7.13
CA GLU A 31 -12.32 12.46 -8.21
C GLU A 31 -11.84 13.90 -8.01
N GLU A 32 -11.80 14.66 -9.10
CA GLU A 32 -11.61 16.11 -9.08
C GLU A 32 -12.99 16.76 -9.07
N ARG A 33 -13.16 17.82 -8.27
CA ARG A 33 -14.43 18.54 -8.16
C ARG A 33 -14.27 19.97 -8.61
N LYS A 34 -15.37 20.55 -9.06
CA LYS A 34 -15.49 21.96 -9.38
C LYS A 34 -16.18 22.70 -8.23
N ASP A 35 -15.81 23.96 -8.03
CA ASP A 35 -16.51 24.86 -7.11
C ASP A 35 -17.82 25.39 -7.72
N SER A 36 -18.46 26.30 -6.99
CA SER A 36 -19.71 26.97 -7.39
C SER A 36 -19.60 27.78 -8.68
N ASP A 37 -18.39 28.21 -9.03
CA ASP A 37 -18.10 29.06 -10.19
C ASP A 37 -17.66 28.21 -11.40
N GLY A 38 -17.57 26.88 -11.23
CA GLY A 38 -17.20 25.93 -12.28
C GLY A 38 -15.69 25.73 -12.43
N GLU A 39 -14.90 26.31 -11.52
CA GLU A 39 -13.45 26.20 -11.49
C GLU A 39 -12.99 24.95 -10.73
N THR A 40 -11.85 24.39 -11.11
CA THR A 40 -11.34 23.16 -10.48
C THR A 40 -10.85 23.48 -9.07
N ILE A 41 -11.30 22.73 -8.06
CA ILE A 41 -10.84 22.92 -6.70
C ILE A 41 -9.39 22.45 -6.61
N MET A 42 -8.48 23.36 -6.25
CA MET A 42 -7.05 23.09 -6.16
C MET A 42 -6.62 22.79 -4.72
N ASP A 43 -5.58 21.99 -4.56
CA ASP A 43 -4.85 21.81 -3.31
C ASP A 43 -3.84 22.96 -3.09
N LYS A 44 -3.27 23.07 -1.88
CA LYS A 44 -2.29 24.13 -1.53
C LYS A 44 -1.05 24.13 -2.43
N ASP A 45 -0.73 22.98 -3.03
CA ASP A 45 0.39 22.81 -3.96
C ASP A 45 0.05 23.17 -5.41
N GLY A 46 -1.14 23.71 -5.69
CA GLY A 46 -1.54 24.17 -7.02
C GLY A 46 -1.89 23.05 -8.01
N ARG A 47 -2.28 21.88 -7.53
CA ARG A 47 -2.80 20.76 -8.35
C ARG A 47 -4.28 20.54 -8.06
N PRO A 48 -5.05 19.92 -8.98
CA PRO A 48 -6.43 19.54 -8.70
C PRO A 48 -6.52 18.70 -7.42
N ARG A 49 -7.38 19.11 -6.51
CA ARG A 49 -7.62 18.42 -5.26
C ARG A 49 -8.38 17.14 -5.55
N LYS A 50 -7.83 16.02 -5.07
CA LYS A 50 -8.46 14.71 -5.16
C LYS A 50 -9.37 14.48 -3.95
N PHE A 51 -10.66 14.33 -4.22
CA PHE A 51 -11.67 14.00 -3.22
C PHE A 51 -11.91 12.51 -3.23
N GLN A 52 -11.90 11.89 -2.05
CA GLN A 52 -12.24 10.49 -1.92
C GLN A 52 -13.73 10.28 -2.20
N THR A 53 -14.04 9.24 -2.96
CA THR A 53 -15.40 8.76 -3.24
C THR A 53 -15.71 7.53 -2.37
N ASP A 54 -16.96 7.07 -2.42
CA ASP A 54 -17.37 5.83 -1.74
C ASP A 54 -17.10 4.57 -2.60
N GLU A 55 -16.61 4.73 -3.83
CA GLU A 55 -16.31 3.62 -4.74
C GLU A 55 -14.99 2.94 -4.35
N ILE A 56 -15.03 1.63 -4.09
CA ILE A 56 -13.83 0.83 -3.84
C ILE A 56 -13.22 0.43 -5.19
N ILE A 57 -11.93 0.73 -5.36
CA ILE A 57 -11.14 0.43 -6.58
C ILE A 57 -10.01 -0.57 -6.32
N GLY A 58 -9.87 -1.04 -5.08
CA GLY A 58 -8.73 -1.84 -4.67
C GLY A 58 -8.68 -2.09 -3.17
N TYR A 59 -7.59 -2.71 -2.74
CA TYR A 59 -7.30 -2.93 -1.34
C TYR A 59 -5.85 -2.58 -1.02
N LYS A 60 -5.63 -2.10 0.20
CA LYS A 60 -4.32 -1.84 0.78
C LYS A 60 -4.08 -2.87 1.88
N TYR A 61 -2.94 -3.52 1.81
CA TYR A 61 -2.52 -4.57 2.73
C TYR A 61 -1.40 -4.02 3.59
N ASN A 62 -1.67 -3.87 4.88
CA ASN A 62 -0.65 -3.60 5.88
C ASN A 62 0.03 -4.92 6.22
N VAL A 63 1.35 -4.95 6.06
CA VAL A 63 2.12 -6.18 6.20
C VAL A 63 3.40 -5.95 6.96
N THR A 64 3.84 -6.98 7.67
CA THR A 64 5.14 -7.05 8.33
C THR A 64 6.11 -7.87 7.49
N ILE A 65 7.28 -7.30 7.22
CA ILE A 65 8.32 -7.92 6.40
C ILE A 65 8.98 -9.06 7.19
N LEU A 66 9.03 -10.27 6.62
CA LEU A 66 9.59 -11.43 7.29
C LEU A 66 11.05 -11.74 6.94
N GLU A 67 11.60 -11.08 5.91
CA GLU A 67 12.91 -11.40 5.33
C GLU A 67 13.77 -10.15 5.08
N GLY A 68 15.06 -10.37 4.80
CA GLY A 68 15.99 -9.32 4.38
C GLY A 68 16.32 -8.26 5.43
N LYS A 69 16.92 -7.17 4.96
CA LYS A 69 17.41 -6.04 5.79
C LYS A 69 16.29 -5.28 6.51
N TYR A 70 15.05 -5.43 6.05
CA TYR A 70 13.87 -4.75 6.60
C TYR A 70 12.95 -5.67 7.41
N ARG A 71 13.43 -6.86 7.79
CA ARG A 71 12.67 -7.79 8.63
C ARG A 71 12.14 -7.10 9.90
N LYS A 72 10.89 -7.41 10.27
CA LYS A 72 10.11 -6.81 11.36
C LYS A 72 9.69 -5.35 11.14
N LYS A 73 9.92 -4.78 9.97
CA LYS A 73 9.34 -3.48 9.59
C LYS A 73 7.99 -3.71 8.93
N SER A 74 7.05 -2.80 9.19
CA SER A 74 5.74 -2.83 8.54
C SER A 74 5.72 -1.89 7.35
N THR A 75 4.98 -2.27 6.32
CA THR A 75 4.75 -1.46 5.12
C THR A 75 3.34 -1.70 4.58
N GLN A 76 2.95 -0.88 3.59
CA GLN A 76 1.64 -0.96 2.96
C GLN A 76 1.80 -1.26 1.47
N ILE A 77 1.12 -2.29 1.00
CA ILE A 77 1.11 -2.71 -0.41
C ILE A 77 -0.30 -2.51 -0.96
N SER A 78 -0.43 -1.79 -2.08
CA SER A 78 -1.70 -1.55 -2.74
C SER A 78 -1.89 -2.51 -3.92
N ILE A 79 -3.07 -3.13 -4.00
CA ILE A 79 -3.53 -3.89 -5.15
C ILE A 79 -4.78 -3.20 -5.69
N ASP A 80 -4.80 -2.96 -6.99
CA ASP A 80 -5.97 -2.42 -7.69
C ASP A 80 -6.89 -3.58 -8.11
N GLY A 81 -8.20 -3.39 -8.04
CA GLY A 81 -9.20 -4.43 -8.34
C GLY A 81 -9.94 -4.99 -7.12
N MET A 82 -11.04 -5.69 -7.38
CA MET A 82 -11.99 -6.13 -6.34
C MET A 82 -11.71 -7.53 -5.81
N ASP A 83 -10.64 -8.19 -6.27
CA ASP A 83 -10.29 -9.56 -5.91
C ASP A 83 -9.66 -9.61 -4.51
N LYS A 84 -10.51 -9.42 -3.49
CA LYS A 84 -10.11 -9.53 -2.09
C LYS A 84 -9.92 -11.00 -1.73
N VAL A 85 -8.66 -11.39 -1.52
CA VAL A 85 -8.31 -12.77 -1.18
C VAL A 85 -8.54 -13.12 0.30
N ILE A 86 -8.60 -12.11 1.19
CA ILE A 86 -8.78 -12.31 2.64
C ILE A 86 -9.35 -11.06 3.34
N SER A 87 -10.15 -11.26 4.38
CA SER A 87 -10.74 -10.24 5.24
C SER A 87 -10.07 -10.07 6.61
N ASN A 88 -10.29 -8.93 7.28
CA ASN A 88 -9.77 -8.70 8.63
C ASN A 88 -10.33 -9.71 9.65
N GLU A 89 -11.57 -10.18 9.46
CA GLU A 89 -12.15 -11.21 10.32
C GLU A 89 -11.41 -12.54 10.19
N GLU A 90 -10.98 -12.90 8.98
CA GLU A 90 -10.18 -14.11 8.73
C GLU A 90 -8.77 -13.97 9.28
N ILE A 91 -8.15 -12.80 9.13
CA ILE A 91 -6.83 -12.50 9.72
C ILE A 91 -6.88 -12.66 11.24
N MET A 92 -7.88 -12.09 11.91
CA MET A 92 -8.02 -12.17 13.37
C MET A 92 -8.29 -13.59 13.90
N LYS A 93 -8.81 -14.50 13.06
CA LYS A 93 -9.03 -15.91 13.42
C LYS A 93 -7.77 -16.75 13.30
N LEU A 94 -6.76 -16.29 12.60
CA LEU A 94 -5.52 -17.01 12.35
C LEU A 94 -4.39 -16.41 13.22
N ASP A 95 -3.55 -17.26 13.80
CA ASP A 95 -2.42 -16.81 14.61
C ASP A 95 -1.39 -16.03 13.77
N SER A 96 -1.27 -16.37 12.49
CA SER A 96 -0.38 -15.73 11.53
C SER A 96 -0.86 -16.01 10.11
N VAL A 97 -0.92 -14.97 9.28
CA VAL A 97 -1.25 -15.08 7.86
C VAL A 97 -0.02 -14.68 7.05
N LYS A 98 0.67 -15.67 6.47
CA LYS A 98 1.82 -15.41 5.63
C LYS A 98 1.38 -15.23 4.18
N CYS A 99 1.99 -14.26 3.50
CA CYS A 99 1.67 -13.97 2.10
C CYS A 99 2.90 -13.55 1.30
N ARG A 100 2.73 -13.56 -0.02
CA ARG A 100 3.63 -12.94 -1.00
C ARG A 100 2.81 -12.11 -1.98
N PHE A 101 3.48 -11.19 -2.66
CA PHE A 101 2.86 -10.31 -3.65
C PHE A 101 3.48 -10.54 -5.02
N ALA A 102 2.65 -10.70 -6.05
CA ALA A 102 3.11 -10.87 -7.42
C ALA A 102 3.40 -9.50 -8.06
N ASN A 103 4.51 -9.42 -8.82
CA ASN A 103 4.95 -8.21 -9.51
C ASN A 103 5.04 -6.99 -8.59
N LEU A 104 5.59 -7.18 -7.39
CA LEU A 104 5.79 -6.12 -6.42
C LEU A 104 6.69 -5.04 -7.01
N ALA A 105 6.17 -3.82 -7.11
CA ALA A 105 6.84 -2.68 -7.67
C ALA A 105 6.82 -1.49 -6.70
N VAL A 106 7.93 -0.78 -6.64
CA VAL A 106 8.04 0.49 -5.93
C VAL A 106 7.47 1.60 -6.79
N THR A 107 6.52 2.37 -6.23
CA THR A 107 5.98 3.58 -6.83
C THR A 107 6.29 4.77 -5.94
N MET A 108 6.72 5.88 -6.54
CA MET A 108 6.94 7.13 -5.81
C MET A 108 5.87 8.15 -6.16
N ALA A 109 5.25 8.74 -5.13
CA ALA A 109 4.39 9.91 -5.28
C ALA A 109 4.78 10.94 -4.21
N GLN A 110 5.07 12.18 -4.64
CA GLN A 110 5.37 13.31 -3.74
C GLN A 110 6.42 13.01 -2.65
N LYS A 111 7.52 12.32 -3.01
CA LYS A 111 8.60 11.87 -2.10
C LYS A 111 8.19 10.82 -1.07
N VAL A 112 6.98 10.28 -1.17
CA VAL A 112 6.53 9.13 -0.38
C VAL A 112 6.61 7.88 -1.26
N ILE A 113 7.18 6.83 -0.68
CA ILE A 113 7.36 5.54 -1.34
C ILE A 113 6.17 4.65 -0.98
N TYR A 114 5.55 4.08 -2.01
CA TYR A 114 4.46 3.14 -1.91
C TYR A 114 4.79 1.87 -2.69
N TYR A 115 4.22 0.75 -2.27
CA TYR A 115 4.33 -0.50 -3.00
C TYR A 115 3.02 -0.80 -3.71
N LYS A 116 3.14 -1.27 -4.96
CA LYS A 116 2.03 -1.82 -5.73
C LYS A 116 2.32 -3.26 -6.10
N ALA A 117 1.28 -4.05 -6.19
CA ALA A 117 1.34 -5.42 -6.69
C ALA A 117 0.11 -5.73 -7.52
N ASP A 118 0.21 -6.78 -8.34
CA ASP A 118 -0.91 -7.20 -9.19
C ASP A 118 -1.90 -8.07 -8.40
N ARG A 119 -1.38 -8.89 -7.48
CA ARG A 119 -2.18 -9.78 -6.62
C ARG A 119 -1.42 -10.20 -5.38
N ILE A 120 -2.18 -10.67 -4.38
CA ILE A 120 -1.68 -11.30 -3.17
C ILE A 120 -1.84 -12.81 -3.28
N GLU A 121 -0.84 -13.55 -2.81
CA GLU A 121 -0.85 -15.00 -2.74
C GLU A 121 -0.58 -15.42 -1.29
N LEU A 122 -1.57 -16.04 -0.66
CA LEU A 122 -1.44 -16.56 0.70
C LEU A 122 -0.65 -17.86 0.69
N PHE A 123 0.24 -18.04 1.65
CA PHE A 123 0.83 -19.35 1.88
C PHE A 123 -0.21 -20.22 2.57
N GLU A 124 -0.41 -21.45 2.08
CA GLU A 124 -1.29 -22.42 2.77
C GLU A 124 -0.75 -22.65 4.19
N ASN A 125 -1.55 -22.27 5.19
CA ASN A 125 -1.31 -22.66 6.57
C ASN A 125 -1.66 -24.16 6.68
N LYS A 126 -0.65 -25.02 6.48
CA LYS A 126 -0.73 -26.45 6.83
C LYS A 126 -0.66 -26.63 8.34
#